data_AF-A0A934DUB2-F1
#
_entry.id   AF-A0A934DUB2-F1
#
_cell.length_a   1.000
_cell.length_b   1.000
_cell.length_c   1.000
_cell.angle_alpha   90.00
_cell.angle_beta   90.00
_cell.angle_gamma   90.00
#
_symmetry.space_group_name_H-M   'P 1'
#
loop_
_entity.id
_entity.type
_entity.pdbx_description
1 polymer ?
#
loop_
_entity_poly.entity_id
_entity_poly.type
_entity_poly.pdbx_seq_one_letter_code
_entity_poly.pdbx_strand_id
1 'polypeptide(L)'
;MEREREKKSWRDVDRGRDRSHPPRDSRDSDRRRDEIAKSAAETREVRSALEALFAPRVEETAAPPEVAKIAPRMVLPPSPNADPRNAERRRLLGKLLAASGPGTISKIADEFLSAGFALPDDQEVHLQLLEHVSETRVREAVEVLSRLLAGELPKRKHVLDQRLRRIEEHAEEETTKTAASALRKLIHGRPTTPQPGRVR
;
A
#
# COMPACT_ATOMS: atom_id res chain seq x y z
N MET A 1 64.34 3.26 5.90
CA MET A 1 64.10 4.27 4.85
C MET A 1 62.61 4.26 4.52
N GLU A 2 61.80 4.96 5.32
CA GLU A 2 60.39 5.16 5.01
C GLU A 2 60.27 6.45 4.20
N ARG A 3 59.70 6.36 3.01
CA ARG A 3 59.42 7.52 2.16
C ARG A 3 58.05 8.08 2.57
N GLU A 4 58.06 9.20 3.27
CA GLU A 4 56.87 10.02 3.51
C GLU A 4 56.23 10.40 2.17
N ARG A 5 54.96 10.00 1.98
CA ARG A 5 54.15 10.46 0.87
C ARG A 5 53.50 11.79 1.28
N GLU A 6 54.05 12.90 0.82
CA GLU A 6 53.44 14.22 1.00
C GLU A 6 52.02 14.23 0.42
N LYS A 7 51.04 14.40 1.31
CA LYS A 7 49.63 14.51 0.95
C LYS A 7 49.37 15.92 0.44
N LYS A 8 49.26 16.06 -0.89
CA LYS A 8 48.82 17.31 -1.53
C LYS A 8 47.47 17.74 -0.97
N SER A 9 47.42 18.98 -0.49
CA SER A 9 46.23 19.58 0.09
C SER A 9 45.15 19.72 -0.97
N TRP A 10 43.92 19.37 -0.61
CA TRP A 10 42.73 19.55 -1.45
C TRP A 10 42.60 20.99 -1.98
N ARG A 11 43.10 21.97 -1.22
CA ARG A 11 43.13 23.38 -1.64
C ARG A 11 43.99 23.67 -2.87
N ASP A 12 45.02 22.87 -3.14
CA ASP A 12 45.85 23.06 -4.34
C ASP A 12 45.21 22.44 -5.59
N VAL A 13 44.30 21.48 -5.42
CA VAL A 13 43.53 20.87 -6.51
C VAL A 13 42.49 21.87 -7.04
N ASP A 14 41.80 22.59 -6.15
CA ASP A 14 40.81 23.59 -6.57
C ASP A 14 41.44 24.79 -7.29
N ARG A 15 42.63 25.22 -6.86
CA ARG A 15 43.31 26.38 -7.48
C ARG A 15 43.73 26.14 -8.94
N GLY A 16 43.86 24.88 -9.36
CA GLY A 16 44.17 24.51 -10.74
C GLY A 16 42.97 24.54 -11.69
N ARG A 17 41.73 24.52 -11.16
CA ARG A 17 40.51 24.34 -11.97
C ARG A 17 40.04 25.64 -12.63
N ASP A 18 40.34 26.79 -12.06
CA ASP A 18 39.87 28.10 -12.56
C ASP A 18 40.66 28.67 -13.76
N ARG A 19 41.81 28.09 -14.13
CA ARG A 19 42.70 28.70 -15.14
C ARG A 19 42.47 28.23 -16.59
N SER A 20 41.41 27.47 -16.88
CA SER A 20 41.27 26.77 -18.17
C SER A 20 39.98 27.07 -18.92
N HIS A 21 39.61 28.34 -19.13
CA HIS A 21 38.56 28.70 -20.08
C HIS A 21 39.07 29.74 -21.11
N PRO A 22 39.07 29.40 -22.43
CA PRO A 22 39.33 30.39 -23.47
C PRO A 22 38.17 31.38 -23.58
N PRO A 23 38.39 32.61 -24.08
CA PRO A 23 37.34 33.61 -24.23
C PRO A 23 36.31 33.10 -25.25
N ARG A 24 35.13 32.74 -24.76
CA ARG A 24 33.98 32.36 -25.59
C ARG A 24 33.39 33.61 -26.24
N ASP A 25 33.12 33.48 -27.53
CA ASP A 25 32.50 34.45 -28.42
C ASP A 25 31.22 35.07 -27.80
N SER A 26 31.25 36.38 -27.59
CA SER A 26 30.27 37.12 -26.75
C SER A 26 28.82 37.02 -27.24
N ARG A 27 28.58 36.62 -28.49
CA ARG A 27 27.24 36.53 -29.09
C ARG A 27 26.45 35.29 -28.66
N ASP A 28 27.13 34.20 -28.28
CA ASP A 28 26.48 32.98 -27.80
C ASP A 28 26.10 33.12 -26.30
N SER A 29 26.92 33.86 -25.54
CA SER A 29 26.65 34.16 -24.13
C SER A 29 25.39 35.01 -23.94
N ASP A 30 25.13 35.99 -24.81
CA ASP A 30 23.94 36.84 -24.68
C ASP A 30 22.65 36.07 -24.98
N ARG A 31 22.64 35.22 -26.02
CA ARG A 31 21.48 34.36 -26.33
C ARG A 31 21.17 33.38 -25.21
N ARG A 32 22.20 32.74 -24.64
CA ARG A 32 22.03 31.87 -23.47
C ARG A 32 21.52 32.63 -22.26
N ARG A 33 21.95 33.88 -22.06
CA ARG A 33 21.48 34.72 -20.95
C ARG A 33 20.00 35.08 -21.09
N ASP A 34 19.55 35.37 -22.31
CA ASP A 34 18.15 35.65 -22.60
C ASP A 34 17.25 34.41 -22.45
N GLU A 35 17.73 33.24 -22.87
CA GLU A 35 17.03 31.96 -22.67
C GLU A 35 16.93 31.61 -21.17
N ILE A 36 18.01 31.81 -20.41
CA ILE A 36 18.01 31.61 -18.96
C ILE A 36 17.07 32.62 -18.27
N ALA A 37 17.05 33.89 -18.70
CA ALA A 37 16.16 34.90 -18.13
C ALA A 37 14.68 34.60 -18.40
N LYS A 38 14.34 34.09 -19.60
CA LYS A 38 12.98 33.66 -19.94
C LYS A 38 12.56 32.44 -19.11
N SER A 39 13.42 31.43 -19.01
CA SER A 39 13.13 30.25 -18.16
C SER A 39 13.02 30.61 -16.66
N ALA A 40 13.77 31.62 -16.21
CA ALA A 40 13.65 32.14 -14.85
C ALA A 40 12.34 32.92 -14.61
N ALA A 41 11.80 33.58 -15.63
CA ALA A 41 10.49 34.25 -15.54
C ALA A 41 9.35 33.23 -15.49
N GLU A 42 9.37 32.24 -16.37
CA GLU A 42 8.38 31.15 -16.41
C GLU A 42 8.35 30.36 -15.10
N THR A 43 9.52 30.05 -14.53
CA THR A 43 9.60 29.36 -13.23
C THR A 43 9.11 30.22 -12.07
N ARG A 44 9.26 31.56 -12.13
CA ARG A 44 8.68 32.46 -11.12
C ARG A 44 7.16 32.54 -11.24
N GLU A 45 6.62 32.54 -12.45
CA GLU A 45 5.17 32.52 -12.69
C GLU A 45 4.54 31.19 -12.24
N VAL A 46 5.21 30.07 -12.50
CA VAL A 46 4.77 28.76 -11.97
C VAL A 46 4.83 28.76 -10.44
N ARG A 47 5.88 29.34 -9.85
CA ARG A 47 6.02 29.41 -8.39
C ARG A 47 4.95 30.31 -7.76
N SER A 48 4.64 31.45 -8.36
CA SER A 48 3.59 32.36 -7.86
C SER A 48 2.20 31.77 -8.04
N ALA A 49 1.93 31.05 -9.13
CA ALA A 49 0.67 30.33 -9.34
C ALA A 49 0.49 29.21 -8.32
N LEU A 50 1.56 28.48 -7.99
CA LEU A 50 1.53 27.49 -6.92
C LEU A 50 1.37 28.14 -5.55
N GLU A 51 2.06 29.24 -5.27
CA GLU A 51 1.94 29.96 -4.00
C GLU A 51 0.53 30.55 -3.81
N ALA A 52 -0.14 31.00 -4.86
CA ALA A 52 -1.53 31.42 -4.83
C ALA A 52 -2.52 30.28 -4.49
N LEU A 53 -2.20 29.04 -4.85
CA LEU A 53 -3.00 27.86 -4.48
C LEU A 53 -2.79 27.42 -3.03
N PHE A 54 -1.67 27.81 -2.41
CA PHE A 54 -1.31 27.43 -1.04
C PHE A 54 -1.29 28.61 -0.05
N ALA A 55 -1.60 29.83 -0.50
CA ALA A 55 -1.71 30.99 0.38
C ALA A 55 -2.84 30.76 1.40
N PRO A 56 -2.54 30.87 2.71
CA PRO A 56 -3.55 30.71 3.75
C PRO A 56 -4.56 31.83 3.64
N ARG A 57 -5.82 31.44 3.35
CA ARG A 57 -6.98 32.32 3.26
C ARG A 57 -7.20 33.03 4.59
N VAL A 58 -6.71 34.27 4.72
CA VAL A 58 -7.05 35.16 5.84
C VAL A 58 -8.49 35.64 5.64
N GLU A 59 -9.33 35.29 6.61
CA GLU A 59 -10.77 35.60 6.65
C GLU A 59 -11.04 37.08 6.93
N GLU A 60 -12.02 37.66 6.24
CA GLU A 60 -12.72 38.88 6.63
C GLU A 60 -14.25 38.63 6.57
N THR A 61 -14.78 38.27 7.75
CA THR A 61 -16.10 38.55 8.35
C THR A 61 -17.42 38.52 7.53
N ALA A 62 -18.23 37.46 7.73
CA ALA A 62 -19.61 37.50 8.28
C ALA A 62 -20.29 36.09 8.24
N ALA A 63 -20.82 35.64 9.39
CA ALA A 63 -21.37 34.30 9.73
C ALA A 63 -22.75 33.94 9.08
N PRO A 64 -23.35 32.70 9.21
CA PRO A 64 -23.06 31.57 10.13
C PRO A 64 -23.10 30.16 9.45
N PRO A 65 -23.12 28.98 10.15
CA PRO A 65 -22.10 27.93 10.00
C PRO A 65 -22.58 26.67 9.25
N GLU A 66 -21.89 26.27 8.18
CA GLU A 66 -22.04 24.92 7.60
C GLU A 66 -20.71 24.15 7.58
N VAL A 67 -20.71 23.16 8.46
CA VAL A 67 -19.96 21.90 8.51
C VAL A 67 -19.07 21.58 7.29
N ALA A 68 -17.76 21.54 7.56
CA ALA A 68 -16.72 20.63 7.07
C ALA A 68 -16.89 19.99 5.66
N LYS A 69 -15.93 20.26 4.75
CA LYS A 69 -15.58 19.29 3.68
C LYS A 69 -14.08 19.20 3.47
N ILE A 70 -13.56 18.09 3.99
CA ILE A 70 -12.28 17.45 3.69
C ILE A 70 -12.08 17.43 2.17
N ALA A 71 -10.88 17.78 1.72
CA ALA A 71 -10.48 17.82 0.32
C ALA A 71 -10.94 16.56 -0.45
N PRO A 72 -11.61 16.71 -1.61
CA PRO A 72 -11.99 15.56 -2.41
C PRO A 72 -10.73 14.93 -3.00
N ARG A 73 -10.37 13.76 -2.47
CA ARG A 73 -9.53 12.77 -3.14
C ARG A 73 -10.04 12.63 -4.58
N MET A 74 -9.23 13.01 -5.57
CA MET A 74 -9.52 12.79 -6.99
C MET A 74 -9.72 11.29 -7.22
N VAL A 75 -10.97 10.85 -7.18
CA VAL A 75 -11.41 9.54 -7.67
C VAL A 75 -11.67 9.75 -9.15
N LEU A 76 -10.84 9.14 -9.99
CA LEU A 76 -11.09 9.01 -11.42
C LEU A 76 -12.56 8.59 -11.61
N PRO A 77 -13.40 9.37 -12.36
CA PRO A 77 -14.80 9.02 -12.53
C PRO A 77 -14.89 7.62 -13.13
N PRO A 78 -15.76 6.73 -12.62
CA PRO A 78 -15.95 5.41 -13.19
C PRO A 78 -16.37 5.58 -14.65
N SER A 79 -15.70 4.85 -15.55
CA SER A 79 -16.05 4.82 -16.97
C SER A 79 -17.57 4.60 -17.11
N PRO A 80 -18.28 5.37 -17.95
CA PRO A 80 -19.75 5.30 -18.07
C PRO A 80 -20.27 3.94 -18.56
N ASN A 81 -19.38 3.00 -18.91
CA ASN A 81 -19.68 1.60 -19.26
C ASN A 81 -19.22 0.61 -18.17
N ALA A 82 -19.25 0.99 -16.90
CA ALA A 82 -19.02 0.02 -15.82
C ALA A 82 -20.23 -0.93 -15.77
N ASP A 83 -20.05 -2.19 -16.14
CA ASP A 83 -21.10 -3.20 -16.03
C ASP A 83 -21.75 -3.11 -14.64
N PRO A 84 -23.09 -3.03 -14.54
CA PRO A 84 -23.76 -2.88 -13.24
C PRO A 84 -23.40 -4.02 -12.29
N ARG A 85 -23.13 -5.20 -12.84
CA ARG A 85 -22.65 -6.38 -12.11
C ARG A 85 -21.26 -6.19 -11.49
N ASN A 86 -20.34 -5.52 -12.18
CA ASN A 86 -19.00 -5.21 -11.68
C ASN A 86 -19.04 -4.09 -10.63
N ALA A 87 -19.94 -3.11 -10.79
CA ALA A 87 -20.18 -2.09 -9.78
C ALA A 87 -20.69 -2.71 -8.48
N GLU A 88 -21.65 -3.63 -8.55
CA GLU A 88 -22.19 -4.33 -7.39
C GLU A 88 -21.12 -5.21 -6.70
N ARG A 89 -20.33 -5.95 -7.47
CA ARG A 89 -19.19 -6.73 -6.93
C ARG A 89 -18.24 -5.85 -6.11
N ARG A 90 -17.86 -4.68 -6.63
CA ARG A 90 -16.96 -3.75 -5.92
C ARG A 90 -17.62 -3.17 -4.67
N ARG A 91 -18.91 -2.86 -4.75
CA ARG A 91 -19.70 -2.36 -3.61
C ARG A 91 -19.73 -3.38 -2.48
N LEU A 92 -20.08 -4.63 -2.77
CA LEU A 92 -20.14 -5.70 -1.77
C LEU A 92 -18.76 -6.06 -1.22
N LEU A 93 -17.72 -6.11 -2.06
CA LEU A 93 -16.35 -6.33 -1.60
C LEU A 93 -15.88 -5.22 -0.65
N GLY A 94 -16.15 -3.95 -1.00
CA GLY A 94 -15.82 -2.82 -0.14
C GLY A 94 -16.55 -2.89 1.21
N LYS A 95 -17.83 -3.30 1.21
CA LYS A 95 -18.57 -3.56 2.43
C LYS A 95 -17.98 -4.71 3.25
N LEU A 96 -17.58 -5.81 2.62
CA LEU A 96 -16.98 -6.95 3.31
C LEU A 96 -15.67 -6.57 4.01
N LEU A 97 -14.82 -5.79 3.34
CA LEU A 97 -13.55 -5.33 3.90
C LEU A 97 -13.74 -4.33 5.05
N ALA A 98 -14.77 -3.49 4.97
CA ALA A 98 -15.14 -2.54 6.02
C ALA A 98 -15.98 -3.16 7.15
N ALA A 99 -16.52 -4.37 6.95
CA ALA A 99 -17.34 -5.05 7.93
C ALA A 99 -16.51 -5.39 9.17
N SER A 100 -17.14 -5.24 10.32
CA SER A 100 -16.59 -5.61 11.62
C SER A 100 -17.64 -6.40 12.39
N GLY A 101 -17.19 -7.47 13.04
CA GLY A 101 -18.04 -8.35 13.83
C GLY A 101 -18.50 -9.59 13.05
N PRO A 102 -18.52 -10.77 13.70
CA PRO A 102 -18.85 -12.05 13.06
C PRO A 102 -20.18 -12.09 12.31
N GLY A 103 -21.24 -11.52 12.92
CA GLY A 103 -22.58 -11.53 12.32
C GLY A 103 -22.68 -10.67 11.06
N THR A 104 -22.06 -9.49 11.06
CA THR A 104 -22.06 -8.57 9.91
C THR A 104 -21.22 -9.12 8.77
N ILE A 105 -20.04 -9.66 9.09
CA ILE A 105 -19.14 -10.28 8.11
C ILE A 105 -19.83 -11.46 7.43
N SER A 106 -20.48 -12.34 8.21
CA SER A 106 -21.19 -13.51 7.66
C SER A 106 -22.31 -13.09 6.72
N LYS A 107 -23.16 -12.14 7.15
CA LYS A 107 -24.24 -11.63 6.32
C LYS A 107 -23.76 -11.07 4.98
N ILE A 108 -22.68 -10.28 5.00
CA ILE A 108 -22.15 -9.67 3.77
C ILE A 108 -21.44 -10.70 2.90
N ALA A 109 -20.72 -11.66 3.50
CA ALA A 109 -20.10 -12.76 2.77
C ALA A 109 -21.14 -13.62 2.05
N ASP A 110 -22.24 -13.96 2.73
CA ASP A 110 -23.36 -14.69 2.15
C ASP A 110 -24.09 -13.88 1.07
N GLU A 111 -24.26 -12.56 1.26
CA GLU A 111 -24.79 -11.64 0.22
C GLU A 111 -23.88 -11.63 -1.02
N PHE A 112 -22.56 -11.60 -0.83
CA PHE A 112 -21.58 -11.62 -1.92
C PHE A 112 -21.62 -12.95 -2.70
N LEU A 113 -21.71 -14.08 -2.01
CA LEU A 113 -21.75 -15.40 -2.63
C LEU A 113 -23.11 -15.68 -3.28
N SER A 114 -24.21 -15.28 -2.65
CA SER A 114 -25.56 -15.43 -3.21
C SER A 114 -25.79 -14.58 -4.46
N ALA A 115 -25.08 -13.44 -4.58
CA ALA A 115 -25.03 -12.66 -5.82
C ALA A 115 -24.23 -13.34 -6.95
N GLY A 116 -23.66 -14.53 -6.70
CA GLY A 116 -22.92 -15.32 -7.68
C GLY A 116 -21.54 -14.76 -8.01
N PHE A 117 -20.93 -14.03 -7.07
CA PHE A 117 -19.57 -13.52 -7.22
C PHE A 117 -18.54 -14.47 -6.62
N ALA A 118 -17.42 -14.64 -7.32
CA ALA A 118 -16.25 -15.32 -6.79
C ALA A 118 -15.44 -14.38 -5.88
N LEU A 119 -15.09 -14.88 -4.69
CA LEU A 119 -14.23 -14.19 -3.74
C LEU A 119 -12.84 -14.01 -4.37
N PRO A 120 -12.26 -12.80 -4.33
CA PRO A 120 -10.88 -12.60 -4.77
C PRO A 120 -9.89 -13.35 -3.88
N ASP A 121 -8.83 -13.90 -4.47
CA ASP A 121 -7.70 -14.50 -3.78
C ASP A 121 -6.81 -13.40 -3.13
N ASP A 122 -7.38 -12.62 -2.20
CA ASP A 122 -6.68 -11.59 -1.44
C ASP A 122 -6.66 -11.95 0.04
N GLN A 123 -5.48 -11.87 0.65
CA GLN A 123 -5.27 -12.16 2.06
C GLN A 123 -6.23 -11.38 2.98
N GLU A 124 -6.52 -10.11 2.68
CA GLU A 124 -7.40 -9.28 3.53
C GLU A 124 -8.86 -9.77 3.51
N VAL A 125 -9.33 -10.24 2.35
CA VAL A 125 -10.68 -10.81 2.19
C VAL A 125 -10.81 -12.09 3.00
N HIS A 126 -9.86 -13.02 2.82
CA HIS A 126 -9.88 -14.28 3.55
C HIS A 126 -9.60 -14.11 5.04
N LEU A 127 -8.82 -13.11 5.43
CA LEU A 127 -8.65 -12.75 6.83
C LEU A 127 -9.99 -12.34 7.46
N GLN A 128 -10.83 -11.55 6.78
CA GLN A 128 -12.18 -11.24 7.25
C GLN A 128 -13.07 -12.49 7.33
N LEU A 129 -12.99 -13.39 6.37
CA LEU A 129 -13.77 -14.64 6.37
C LEU A 129 -13.42 -15.59 7.53
N LEU A 130 -12.28 -15.41 8.20
CA LEU A 130 -11.99 -16.15 9.45
C LEU A 130 -12.94 -15.81 10.60
N GLU A 131 -13.65 -14.68 10.55
CA GLU A 131 -14.69 -14.33 11.54
C GLU A 131 -16.09 -14.78 11.12
N HIS A 132 -16.21 -15.60 10.07
CA HIS A 132 -17.48 -16.11 9.61
C HIS A 132 -18.10 -17.10 10.63
N VAL A 133 -19.43 -17.08 10.75
CA VAL A 133 -20.18 -17.94 11.70
C VAL A 133 -20.18 -19.41 11.27
N SER A 134 -20.27 -19.68 9.96
CA SER A 134 -20.13 -21.04 9.41
C SER A 134 -18.66 -21.48 9.38
N GLU A 135 -18.36 -22.58 10.07
CA GLU A 135 -17.03 -23.20 10.09
C GLU A 135 -16.56 -23.72 8.72
N THR A 136 -17.48 -24.14 7.86
CA THR A 136 -17.14 -24.55 6.49
C THR A 136 -16.47 -23.41 5.73
N ARG A 137 -17.00 -22.18 5.87
CA ARG A 137 -16.41 -20.99 5.25
C ARG A 137 -15.08 -20.60 5.87
N VAL A 138 -14.95 -20.76 7.18
CA VAL A 138 -13.67 -20.54 7.87
C VAL A 138 -12.61 -21.51 7.34
N ARG A 139 -12.95 -22.79 7.16
CA ARG A 139 -12.03 -23.80 6.61
C ARG A 139 -11.59 -23.49 5.19
N GLU A 140 -12.54 -23.14 4.31
CA GLU A 140 -12.25 -22.68 2.95
C GLU A 140 -11.29 -21.48 2.97
N ALA A 141 -11.53 -20.51 3.86
CA ALA A 141 -10.68 -19.33 4.01
C ALA A 141 -9.27 -19.68 4.51
N VAL A 142 -9.15 -20.60 5.48
CA VAL A 142 -7.85 -21.12 5.98
C VAL A 142 -7.08 -21.84 4.86
N GLU A 143 -7.76 -22.63 4.03
CA GLU A 143 -7.13 -23.31 2.89
C GLU A 143 -6.61 -22.31 1.85
N VAL A 144 -7.41 -21.30 1.49
CA VAL A 144 -6.95 -20.28 0.54
C VAL A 144 -5.80 -19.46 1.13
N LEU A 145 -5.87 -19.08 2.41
CA LEU A 145 -4.75 -18.40 3.08
C LEU A 145 -3.48 -19.26 3.10
N SER A 146 -3.59 -20.57 3.33
CA SER A 146 -2.44 -21.47 3.28
C SER A 146 -1.76 -21.44 1.90
N ARG A 147 -2.55 -21.43 0.81
CA ARG A 147 -2.02 -21.34 -0.57
C ARG A 147 -1.38 -19.98 -0.84
N LEU A 148 -2.01 -18.88 -0.43
CA LEU A 148 -1.48 -17.53 -0.62
C LEU A 148 -0.16 -17.33 0.14
N LEU A 149 -0.09 -17.82 1.37
CA LEU A 149 1.09 -17.69 2.23
C LEU A 149 2.25 -18.61 1.84
N ALA A 150 2.05 -19.52 0.89
CA ALA A 150 3.14 -20.31 0.30
C ALA A 150 4.04 -19.46 -0.62
N GLY A 151 3.49 -18.39 -1.23
CA GLY A 151 4.22 -17.48 -2.11
C GLY A 151 4.40 -16.06 -1.55
N GLU A 152 3.58 -15.66 -0.59
CA GLU A 152 3.54 -14.30 -0.06
C GLU A 152 3.73 -14.24 1.46
N LEU A 153 4.26 -13.13 1.97
CA LEU A 153 4.31 -12.89 3.42
C LEU A 153 2.92 -12.46 3.95
N PRO A 154 2.57 -12.83 5.21
CA PRO A 154 1.32 -12.40 5.81
C PRO A 154 1.25 -10.88 5.98
N LYS A 155 0.29 -10.22 5.32
CA LYS A 155 0.10 -8.75 5.41
C LYS A 155 -0.16 -8.28 6.85
N ARG A 156 -0.94 -9.05 7.62
CA ARG A 156 -1.30 -8.77 9.02
C ARG A 156 -1.02 -9.97 9.92
N LYS A 157 0.26 -10.36 10.04
CA LYS A 157 0.69 -11.54 10.81
C LYS A 157 0.07 -11.63 12.22
N HIS A 158 0.05 -10.52 12.97
CA HIS A 158 -0.48 -10.52 14.34
C HIS A 158 -1.99 -10.79 14.39
N VAL A 159 -2.77 -10.13 13.53
CA VAL A 159 -4.23 -10.31 13.46
C VAL A 159 -4.57 -11.74 13.03
N LEU A 160 -3.83 -12.25 12.04
CA LEU A 160 -3.99 -13.62 11.57
C LEU A 160 -3.71 -14.63 12.70
N ASP A 161 -2.59 -14.50 13.41
CA ASP A 161 -2.25 -15.38 14.55
C ASP A 161 -3.31 -15.33 15.65
N GLN A 162 -3.80 -14.14 16.01
CA GLN A 162 -4.84 -13.98 17.02
C GLN A 162 -6.16 -14.64 16.61
N ARG A 163 -6.59 -14.48 15.35
CA ARG A 163 -7.81 -15.09 14.82
C ARG A 163 -7.69 -16.61 14.76
N LEU A 164 -6.58 -17.13 14.25
CA LEU A 164 -6.33 -18.58 14.21
C LEU A 164 -6.32 -19.19 15.60
N ARG A 165 -5.69 -18.53 16.59
CA ARG A 165 -5.71 -18.99 17.98
C ARG A 165 -7.13 -19.04 18.55
N ARG A 166 -7.97 -18.03 18.28
CA ARG A 166 -9.37 -18.04 18.72
C ARG A 166 -10.15 -19.20 18.10
N ILE A 167 -9.93 -19.48 16.81
CA ILE A 167 -10.55 -20.62 16.12
C ILE A 167 -10.10 -21.95 16.73
N GLU A 168 -8.81 -22.11 17.01
CA GLU A 168 -8.29 -23.31 17.70
C GLU A 168 -8.97 -23.53 19.07
N GLU A 169 -9.22 -22.46 19.82
CA GLU A 169 -9.81 -22.52 21.15
C GLU A 169 -11.35 -22.72 21.14
N HIS A 170 -12.06 -22.13 20.17
CA HIS A 170 -13.53 -22.02 20.22
C HIS A 170 -14.29 -22.74 19.10
N ALA A 171 -13.62 -23.26 18.07
CA ALA A 171 -14.31 -24.03 17.04
C ALA A 171 -14.98 -25.28 17.62
N GLU A 172 -16.10 -25.69 17.05
CA GLU A 172 -16.80 -26.92 17.39
C GLU A 172 -16.22 -28.11 16.61
N GLU A 173 -15.87 -27.92 15.32
CA GLU A 173 -15.32 -28.99 14.51
C GLU A 173 -13.80 -29.15 14.67
N GLU A 174 -13.37 -30.38 14.94
CA GLU A 174 -11.94 -30.72 15.09
C GLU A 174 -11.14 -30.50 13.79
N THR A 175 -11.79 -30.67 12.64
CA THR A 175 -11.19 -30.40 11.31
C THR A 175 -10.87 -28.91 11.14
N THR A 176 -11.68 -28.02 11.69
CA THR A 176 -11.44 -26.57 11.67
C THR A 176 -10.29 -26.19 12.60
N LYS A 177 -10.23 -26.76 13.81
CA LYS A 177 -9.13 -26.56 14.76
C LYS A 177 -7.79 -27.00 14.20
N THR A 178 -7.75 -28.21 13.64
CA THR A 178 -6.53 -28.80 13.07
C THR A 178 -6.01 -27.98 11.88
N ALA A 179 -6.91 -27.52 11.00
CA ALA A 179 -6.56 -26.63 9.89
C ALA A 179 -5.99 -25.29 10.38
N ALA A 180 -6.63 -24.65 11.36
CA ALA A 180 -6.14 -23.40 11.95
C ALA A 180 -4.75 -23.56 12.60
N SER A 181 -4.56 -24.64 13.36
CA SER A 181 -3.27 -24.97 14.00
C SER A 181 -2.17 -25.23 12.97
N ALA A 182 -2.47 -25.92 11.88
CA ALA A 182 -1.51 -26.16 10.80
C ALA A 182 -1.07 -24.84 10.15
N LEU A 183 -2.01 -23.95 9.82
CA LEU A 183 -1.71 -22.64 9.25
C LEU A 183 -0.91 -21.76 10.22
N ARG A 184 -1.26 -21.79 11.51
CA ARG A 184 -0.53 -21.06 12.55
C ARG A 184 0.94 -21.50 12.66
N LYS A 185 1.20 -22.82 12.59
CA LYS A 185 2.56 -23.37 12.58
C LYS A 185 3.36 -22.92 11.34
N LEU A 186 2.71 -22.84 10.18
CA LEU A 186 3.30 -22.34 8.94
C LEU A 186 3.75 -20.87 9.09
N ILE A 187 2.92 -20.01 9.66
CA ILE A 187 3.20 -18.57 9.87
C ILE A 187 4.38 -18.33 10.83
N HIS A 188 4.59 -19.22 11.79
CA HIS A 188 5.70 -19.14 12.75
C HIS A 188 6.95 -19.92 12.30
N GLY A 189 6.98 -20.45 11.08
CA GLY A 189 8.16 -21.12 10.55
C GLY A 189 8.46 -22.48 11.17
N ARG A 190 7.45 -23.14 11.76
CA ARG A 190 7.56 -24.54 12.16
C ARG A 190 6.78 -25.39 11.15
N PRO A 191 7.35 -25.69 9.96
CA PRO A 191 6.69 -26.58 9.04
C PRO A 191 6.54 -27.94 9.72
N THR A 192 5.30 -28.33 10.01
CA THR A 192 4.97 -29.73 10.25
C THR A 192 4.94 -30.42 8.88
N THR A 193 6.10 -30.54 8.25
CA THR A 193 6.29 -31.60 7.26
C THR A 193 6.39 -32.90 8.07
N PRO A 194 5.43 -33.83 7.99
CA PRO A 194 5.73 -35.21 8.33
C PRO A 194 6.83 -35.65 7.37
N GLN A 195 8.06 -35.81 7.85
CA GLN A 195 9.13 -36.43 7.05
C GLN A 195 8.70 -37.87 6.76
N PRO A 196 8.41 -38.24 5.50
CA PRO A 196 8.29 -39.65 5.14
C PRO A 196 9.71 -40.17 4.89
N GLY A 197 10.19 -41.10 5.73
CA GLY A 197 11.24 -42.02 5.32
C GLY A 197 12.67 -41.80 5.82
N ARG A 198 12.88 -41.63 7.14
CA ARG A 198 14.16 -42.07 7.74
C ARG A 198 14.05 -43.53 8.18
N VAL A 199 14.12 -44.42 7.19
CA VAL A 199 14.48 -45.83 7.43
C VAL A 199 15.95 -45.83 7.85
N ARG A 200 16.23 -46.50 8.96
CA ARG A 200 17.56 -46.63 9.57
C ARG A 200 18.51 -47.43 8.71
#